data_AF-A0A7M3SCE2-F1
#
_entry.id   AF-A0A7M3SCE2-F1
#
_cell.length_a   1.000
_cell.length_b   1.000
_cell.length_c   1.000
_cell.angle_alpha   90.00
_cell.angle_beta   90.00
_cell.angle_gamma   90.00
#
_symmetry.space_group_name_H-M   'P 1'
#
loop_
_entity.id
_entity.type
_entity.pdbx_description
1 polymer ?
#
loop_
_entity_poly.entity_id
_entity_poly.type
_entity_poly.pdbx_seq_one_letter_code
_entity_poly.pdbx_strand_id
1 'polypeptide(L)'
;MYALLEDCSEAGECIHIGHAIMDLRYHEGGSDEQTWIPILETINAKMEFFAMDVQIEAGHTIRLSLASTGEDYLPASTSSVVTVQEGPGSNLILDIIDSDSKLLFDPPACTHVVCEEWLNQTSI
;
A
#
# COMPACT_ATOMS: atom_id res chain seq x y z
N MET A 1 -11.32 -6.05 -5.02
CA MET A 1 -10.21 -5.22 -5.52
C MET A 1 -9.14 -5.23 -4.47
N TYR A 2 -7.93 -5.57 -4.88
CA TYR A 2 -6.74 -5.56 -4.05
C TYR A 2 -5.88 -4.38 -4.48
N ALA A 3 -5.40 -3.60 -3.51
CA ALA A 3 -4.44 -2.54 -3.73
C ALA A 3 -3.14 -2.88 -3.00
N LEU A 4 -2.03 -2.80 -3.72
CA LEU A 4 -0.69 -3.00 -3.20
C LEU A 4 0.04 -1.66 -3.23
N LEU A 5 0.61 -1.27 -2.08
CA LEU A 5 1.44 -0.10 -1.93
C LEU A 5 2.89 -0.54 -1.72
N GLU A 6 3.79 0.00 -2.52
CA GLU A 6 5.20 -0.33 -2.51
C GLU A 6 6.08 0.92 -2.43
N ASP A 7 7.20 0.80 -1.74
CA ASP A 7 8.33 1.71 -1.80
C ASP A 7 9.34 1.18 -2.82
N CYS A 8 9.63 1.94 -3.88
CA CYS A 8 10.52 1.53 -4.96
C CYS A 8 11.76 2.42 -5.06
N SER A 9 12.95 1.81 -5.01
CA SER A 9 14.23 2.48 -5.18
C SER A 9 14.49 2.90 -6.62
N GLU A 10 15.47 3.79 -6.83
CA GLU A 10 15.92 4.20 -8.17
C GLU A 10 16.51 3.04 -8.98
N ALA A 11 17.01 1.99 -8.31
CA ALA A 11 17.50 0.78 -8.95
C ALA A 11 16.36 -0.15 -9.44
N GLY A 12 15.10 0.17 -9.10
CA GLY A 12 13.92 -0.60 -9.49
C GLY A 12 13.55 -1.73 -8.51
N GLU A 13 14.18 -1.79 -7.35
CA GLU A 13 13.81 -2.73 -6.29
C GLU A 13 12.63 -2.16 -5.50
N CYS A 14 11.59 -2.97 -5.27
CA CYS A 14 10.39 -2.53 -4.58
C CYS A 14 10.13 -3.37 -3.33
N ILE A 15 9.75 -2.71 -2.24
CA ILE A 15 9.37 -3.32 -0.98
C ILE A 15 7.88 -3.09 -0.77
N HIS A 16 7.15 -4.16 -0.45
CA HIS A 16 5.74 -4.09 -0.06
C HIS A 16 5.62 -3.39 1.30
N ILE A 17 5.02 -2.20 1.32
CA ILE A 17 4.84 -1.38 2.54
C ILE A 17 3.41 -1.47 3.11
N GLY A 18 2.42 -1.77 2.28
CA GLY A 18 1.11 -2.20 2.74
C GLY A 18 0.17 -2.63 1.63
N HIS A 19 -0.97 -3.18 2.01
CA HIS A 19 -2.05 -3.53 1.08
C HIS A 19 -3.43 -3.24 1.67
N ALA A 20 -4.40 -3.11 0.78
CA ALA A 20 -5.79 -2.90 1.13
C ALA A 20 -6.70 -3.74 0.24
N ILE A 21 -7.85 -4.09 0.80
CA ILE A 21 -8.84 -4.94 0.15
C ILE A 21 -10.18 -4.21 0.18
N MET A 22 -10.87 -4.21 -0.96
CA MET A 22 -12.22 -3.67 -1.10
C MET A 22 -13.09 -4.67 -1.85
N ASP A 23 -14.19 -5.08 -1.24
CA ASP A 23 -15.31 -5.66 -1.97
C ASP A 23 -16.17 -4.51 -2.52
N LEU A 24 -16.36 -4.44 -3.83
CA LEU A 24 -17.03 -3.32 -4.50
C LEU A 24 -18.53 -3.18 -4.14
N ARG A 25 -19.11 -4.18 -3.47
CA ARG A 25 -20.44 -4.05 -2.87
C ARG A 25 -20.46 -3.07 -1.70
N TYR A 26 -19.31 -2.78 -1.10
CA TYR A 26 -19.15 -1.86 0.03
C TYR A 26 -18.34 -0.63 -0.38
N HIS A 27 -18.50 -0.17 -1.63
CA HIS A 27 -17.67 0.89 -2.20
C HIS A 27 -17.77 2.22 -1.44
N GLU A 28 -18.86 2.46 -0.71
CA GLU A 28 -19.00 3.63 0.17
C GLU A 28 -18.25 3.51 1.50
N GLY A 29 -17.65 2.35 1.78
CA GLY A 29 -17.02 1.99 3.04
C GLY A 29 -18.01 1.49 4.10
N GLY A 30 -17.47 1.06 5.25
CA GLY A 30 -18.27 0.55 6.36
C GLY A 30 -18.81 -0.86 6.12
N SER A 31 -19.97 -1.16 6.73
CA SER A 31 -20.57 -2.49 6.77
C SER A 31 -21.86 -2.63 5.95
N ASP A 32 -22.32 -1.55 5.34
CA ASP A 32 -23.57 -1.54 4.58
C ASP A 32 -23.27 -1.81 3.11
N GLU A 33 -24.03 -2.70 2.48
CA GLU A 33 -23.87 -3.00 1.05
C GLU A 33 -24.64 -2.00 0.17
N GLN A 34 -24.10 -1.75 -1.02
CA GLN A 34 -24.70 -0.98 -2.10
C GLN A 34 -24.85 -1.85 -3.34
N THR A 35 -25.99 -1.73 -4.01
CA THR A 35 -26.22 -2.36 -5.31
C THR A 35 -25.87 -1.39 -6.43
N TRP A 36 -25.19 -1.90 -7.46
CA TRP A 36 -24.86 -1.17 -8.68
C TRP A 36 -24.75 -2.16 -9.85
N ILE A 37 -24.77 -1.66 -11.08
CA ILE A 37 -24.71 -2.44 -12.31
C ILE A 37 -23.33 -2.25 -12.97
N PRO A 38 -22.44 -3.25 -12.91
CA PRO A 38 -21.15 -3.21 -13.57
C PRO A 38 -21.27 -2.87 -15.06
N ILE A 39 -20.28 -2.16 -15.62
CA ILE A 39 -20.20 -1.72 -17.02
C ILE A 39 -21.15 -0.57 -17.39
N LEU A 40 -22.33 -0.48 -16.76
CA LEU A 40 -23.30 0.60 -17.00
C LEU A 40 -23.14 1.78 -16.04
N GLU A 41 -22.65 1.52 -14.83
CA GLU A 41 -22.49 2.53 -13.78
C GLU A 41 -21.03 2.68 -13.36
N THR A 42 -20.67 3.91 -12.96
CA THR A 42 -19.39 4.23 -12.35
C THR A 42 -19.60 4.51 -10.86
N ILE A 43 -18.80 3.86 -10.02
CA ILE A 43 -18.79 4.03 -8.56
C ILE A 43 -17.48 4.67 -8.11
N ASN A 44 -17.49 5.36 -6.97
CA ASN A 44 -16.28 5.76 -6.26
C ASN A 44 -16.03 4.75 -5.14
N ALA A 45 -14.93 3.99 -5.21
CA ALA A 45 -14.60 2.98 -4.23
C ALA A 45 -13.64 3.55 -3.17
N LYS A 46 -14.16 3.78 -1.96
CA LYS A 46 -13.43 4.31 -0.80
C LYS A 46 -12.67 3.21 -0.09
N MET A 47 -11.43 2.99 -0.49
CA MET A 47 -10.56 1.97 0.10
C MET A 47 -9.66 2.56 1.19
N GLU A 48 -9.48 1.82 2.28
CA GLU A 48 -8.61 2.19 3.40
C GLU A 48 -7.48 1.17 3.54
N PHE A 49 -6.25 1.67 3.67
CA PHE A 49 -5.11 0.88 4.12
C PHE A 49 -5.10 0.82 5.64
N PHE A 50 -4.68 -0.30 6.21
CA PHE A 50 -4.37 -0.32 7.64
C PHE A 50 -3.28 0.69 7.97
N ALA A 51 -3.24 1.12 9.23
CA ALA A 51 -2.21 2.03 9.70
C ALA A 51 -0.81 1.44 9.45
N MET A 52 0.07 2.26 8.90
CA MET A 52 1.45 1.91 8.56
C MET A 52 2.39 2.91 9.22
N ASP A 53 3.54 2.45 9.67
CA ASP A 53 4.66 3.28 10.12
C ASP A 53 5.81 3.03 9.16
N VAL A 54 5.89 3.86 8.11
CA VAL A 54 6.77 3.63 6.96
C VAL A 54 7.56 4.90 6.69
N GLN A 55 8.87 4.73 6.56
CA GLN A 55 9.79 5.76 6.09
C GLN A 55 10.15 5.46 4.64
N ILE A 56 9.96 6.45 3.76
CA ILE A 56 10.31 6.38 2.35
C ILE A 56 11.58 7.19 2.15
N GLU A 57 12.61 6.57 1.61
CA GLU A 57 13.90 7.22 1.40
C GLU A 57 13.84 8.27 0.29
N ALA A 58 14.74 9.26 0.36
CA ALA A 58 14.84 10.28 -0.67
C ALA A 58 15.21 9.65 -2.02
N GLY A 59 14.50 10.03 -3.09
CA GLY A 59 14.68 9.49 -4.43
C GLY A 59 13.86 8.23 -4.72
N HIS A 60 13.24 7.62 -3.70
CA HIS A 60 12.30 6.53 -3.92
C HIS A 60 10.95 7.01 -4.47
N THR A 61 10.18 6.09 -5.02
CA THR A 61 8.82 6.32 -5.53
C THR A 61 7.82 5.41 -4.86
N ILE A 62 6.68 5.97 -4.46
CA ILE A 62 5.52 5.18 -4.01
C ILE A 62 4.79 4.64 -5.23
N ARG A 63 4.63 3.31 -5.31
CA ARG A 63 3.87 2.62 -6.35
C ARG A 63 2.58 2.05 -5.77
N LEU A 64 1.45 2.44 -6.37
CA LEU A 64 0.14 1.85 -6.10
C LEU A 64 -0.26 0.94 -7.28
N SER A 65 -0.42 -0.35 -7.01
CA SER A 65 -0.87 -1.34 -7.99
C SER A 65 -2.26 -1.85 -7.62
N LEU A 66 -3.19 -1.86 -8.58
CA LEU A 66 -4.55 -2.37 -8.39
C LEU A 66 -4.74 -3.69 -9.14
N ALA A 67 -5.33 -4.67 -8.46
CA ALA A 67 -5.59 -6.00 -9.01
C ALA A 67 -6.97 -6.54 -8.59
N SER A 68 -7.46 -7.56 -9.30
CA SER A 68 -8.70 -8.26 -8.92
C SER A 68 -8.52 -9.14 -7.68
N THR A 69 -7.30 -9.62 -7.46
CA THR A 69 -6.86 -10.50 -6.37
C THR A 69 -5.40 -10.22 -6.04
N GLY A 70 -4.94 -10.65 -4.87
CA GLY A 70 -3.54 -10.57 -4.42
C GLY A 70 -3.33 -11.47 -3.21
N GLU A 71 -2.10 -11.60 -2.74
CA GLU A 71 -1.64 -12.37 -1.55
C GLU A 71 -2.71 -13.27 -0.92
N ASP A 72 -3.25 -12.89 0.24
CA ASP A 72 -4.24 -13.67 1.00
C ASP A 72 -5.70 -13.28 0.70
N TYR A 73 -5.94 -12.43 -0.31
CA TYR A 73 -7.30 -12.04 -0.67
C TYR A 73 -7.96 -13.08 -1.57
N LEU A 74 -8.95 -13.77 -1.02
CA LEU A 74 -9.87 -14.60 -1.81
C LEU A 74 -11.01 -13.73 -2.36
N PRO A 75 -11.11 -13.56 -3.69
CA PRO A 75 -12.18 -12.76 -4.28
C PRO A 75 -13.54 -13.44 -4.08
N ALA A 76 -14.60 -12.64 -4.12
CA ALA A 76 -15.96 -13.15 -4.08
C ALA A 76 -16.20 -14.22 -5.18
N SER A 77 -16.95 -15.27 -4.85
CA SER A 77 -17.29 -16.38 -5.77
C SER A 77 -18.08 -15.90 -7.00
N THR A 78 -18.66 -14.71 -6.92
CA THR A 78 -19.35 -14.03 -8.02
C THR A 78 -18.63 -12.71 -8.28
N SER A 79 -17.82 -12.67 -9.34
CA SER A 79 -17.12 -11.46 -9.77
C SER A 79 -17.59 -11.03 -11.16
N SER A 80 -17.45 -9.74 -11.46
CA SER A 80 -17.74 -9.15 -12.76
C SER A 80 -16.52 -8.40 -13.25
N VAL A 81 -16.37 -8.28 -14.57
CA VAL A 81 -15.32 -7.45 -15.15
C VAL A 81 -15.62 -5.98 -14.83
N VAL A 82 -14.62 -5.28 -14.32
CA VAL A 82 -14.66 -3.86 -14.02
C VAL A 82 -13.41 -3.21 -14.58
N THR A 83 -13.47 -1.91 -14.86
CA THR A 83 -12.32 -1.11 -15.28
C THR A 83 -12.09 0.00 -14.28
N VAL A 84 -10.83 0.35 -14.06
CA VAL A 84 -10.46 1.52 -13.27
C VAL A 84 -10.48 2.73 -14.20
N GLN A 85 -11.19 3.78 -13.80
CA GLN A 85 -11.19 5.06 -14.50
C GLN A 85 -10.35 6.06 -13.69
N GLU A 86 -9.34 6.63 -14.32
CA GLU A 86 -8.55 7.71 -13.75
C GLU A 86 -9.24 9.05 -13.98
N GLY A 87 -9.20 9.93 -12.98
CA GLY A 87 -9.79 11.26 -13.07
C GLY A 87 -9.66 12.06 -11.78
N PRO A 88 -10.24 13.27 -11.70
CA PRO A 88 -10.13 14.15 -10.53
C PRO A 88 -10.67 13.55 -9.22
N GLY A 89 -11.55 12.55 -9.31
CA GLY A 89 -12.08 11.82 -8.16
C GLY A 89 -11.18 10.70 -7.64
N SER A 90 -10.14 10.31 -8.39
CA SER A 90 -9.24 9.21 -8.05
C SER A 90 -8.04 9.77 -7.29
N ASN A 91 -8.11 9.71 -5.95
CA ASN A 91 -7.12 10.31 -5.07
C ASN A 91 -6.46 9.25 -4.19
N LEU A 92 -5.13 9.33 -4.06
CA LEU A 92 -4.39 8.65 -3.00
C LEU A 92 -4.11 9.68 -1.90
N ILE A 93 -4.64 9.43 -0.71
CA ILE A 93 -4.46 10.30 0.45
C ILE A 93 -3.52 9.58 1.40
N LEU A 94 -2.38 10.21 1.69
CA LEU A 94 -1.38 9.72 2.63
C LEU A 94 -1.24 10.73 3.76
N ASP A 95 -1.21 10.25 4.99
CA ASP A 95 -0.86 11.08 6.13
C ASP A 95 0.66 11.21 6.20
N ILE A 96 1.17 12.39 5.88
CA ILE A 96 2.62 12.66 5.82
C ILE A 96 3.01 13.35 7.11
N ILE A 97 3.95 12.74 7.84
CA ILE A 97 4.52 13.32 9.05
C ILE A 97 5.77 14.14 8.73
N ASP A 98 5.93 15.26 9.43
CA ASP A 98 7.19 16.00 9.45
C ASP A 98 8.18 15.27 10.37
N SER A 99 9.26 14.73 9.78
CA SER A 99 10.29 13.97 10.51
C SER A 99 10.98 14.82 11.57
N ASP A 100 11.20 16.10 11.33
CA ASP A 100 11.91 16.99 12.26
C ASP A 100 11.10 17.25 13.53
N SER A 101 9.79 17.05 13.45
CA SER A 101 8.84 17.26 14.55
C SER A 101 8.62 16.02 15.43
N LYS A 102 9.23 14.88 15.09
CA LYS A 102 8.97 13.59 15.74
C LYS A 102 10.25 12.97 16.32
N LEU A 103 10.07 12.24 17.42
CA LEU A 103 11.07 11.32 17.93
C LEU A 103 10.89 10.00 17.19
N LEU A 104 11.77 9.73 16.23
CA LEU A 104 11.86 8.43 15.59
C LEU A 104 12.59 7.47 16.54
N PHE A 105 12.16 6.22 16.56
CA PHE A 105 12.88 5.18 17.29
C PHE A 105 14.05 4.72 16.43
N ASP A 106 15.27 5.10 16.83
CA ASP A 106 16.48 4.48 16.30
C ASP A 106 16.73 3.16 17.03
N PRO A 107 16.66 2.00 16.34
CA PRO A 107 16.98 0.73 16.97
C PRO A 107 18.44 0.75 17.44
N PRO A 108 18.76 0.16 18.60
CA PRO A 108 20.12 0.14 19.10
C PRO A 108 21.02 -0.62 18.13
N ALA A 109 22.11 0.03 17.70
CA ALA A 109 23.15 -0.63 16.94
C ALA A 109 23.84 -1.70 17.80
N CYS A 110 24.04 -2.89 17.26
CA CYS A 110 24.80 -3.92 17.94
C CYS A 110 26.31 -3.58 17.87
N THR A 111 26.90 -3.19 19.00
CA THR A 111 28.33 -2.83 19.11
C THR A 111 29.22 -4.00 19.56
N HIS A 112 28.72 -5.23 19.48
CA HIS A 112 29.50 -6.42 19.79
C HIS A 112 30.31 -6.83 18.57
N VAL A 113 31.54 -7.31 18.76
CA VAL A 113 32.47 -7.68 17.67
C VAL A 113 31.85 -8.58 16.61
N VAL A 114 31.01 -9.54 17.02
CA VAL A 114 30.30 -10.46 16.10
C VAL A 114 29.36 -9.73 15.14
N CYS A 115 28.70 -8.67 15.60
CA CYS A 115 27.80 -7.88 14.76
C CYS A 115 28.59 -6.99 13.78
N GLU A 116 29.69 -6.39 14.26
CA GLU A 116 30.58 -5.58 13.42
C GLU A 116 31.25 -6.42 12.32
N GLU A 117 31.65 -7.65 12.65
CA GLU A 117 32.17 -8.62 11.68
C GLU A 117 31.14 -9.00 10.62
N TRP A 118 29.86 -9.16 10.99
CA TRP A 118 28.78 -9.48 10.04
C TRP A 118 28.48 -8.31 9.09
N LEU A 119 28.37 -7.08 9.61
CA LEU A 119 28.09 -5.89 8.78
C LEU A 119 29.21 -5.65 7.74
N ASN A 120 30.47 -5.83 8.13
CA ASN A 120 31.61 -5.69 7.23
C ASN A 120 31.66 -6.77 6.12
N GLN A 121 30.97 -7.89 6.29
CA GLN A 121 30.85 -8.92 5.24
C GLN A 121 29.76 -8.59 4.21
N THR A 122 28.76 -7.81 4.59
CA THR A 122 27.63 -7.43 3.73
C THR A 122 27.83 -6.15 2.93
N SER A 123 28.81 -5.33 3.28
CA SER A 123 29.24 -4.17 2.49
C SER A 123 30.14 -4.60 1.33
N ILE A 124 29.53 -5.01 0.21
CA ILE A 124 30.18 -5.22 -1.09
C ILE A 124 29.69 -4.13 -2.05
#